data_AF-A0AAV5W1W7-F1
#
_entry.id   AF-A0AAV5W1W7-F1
#
_cell.length_a   1.000
_cell.length_b   1.000
_cell.length_c   1.000
_cell.angle_alpha   90.00
_cell.angle_beta   90.00
_cell.angle_gamma   90.00
#
_symmetry.space_group_name_H-M   'P 1'
#
loop_
_entity.id
_entity.type
_entity.pdbx_description
1 polymer ?
#
loop_
_entity_poly.entity_id
_entity_poly.type
_entity_poly.pdbx_seq_one_letter_code
_entity_poly.pdbx_strand_id
1 'polypeptide(L)' 'NTTELPAEVEIALGYAHLTHVVEVEMTHNHVVGLSMKWRDPRLAWNPAQYGNIRYLYINSNQLWIPELSACESLTNKKT' A
#
# COMPACT_ATOMS: atom_id res chain seq x y z
N ASN A 1 7.83 -10.33 27.33
CA ASN A 1 8.99 -10.01 26.48
C ASN A 1 8.82 -10.68 25.14
N THR A 2 8.14 -10.01 24.22
CA THR A 2 8.07 -10.44 22.82
C THR A 2 8.35 -9.17 22.03
N THR A 3 9.50 -9.13 21.40
CA THR A 3 9.93 -8.04 20.51
C THR A 3 8.92 -7.91 19.39
N GLU A 4 8.13 -6.84 19.39
CA GLU A 4 7.22 -6.52 18.30
C GLU A 4 8.06 -6.21 17.06
N LEU A 5 8.17 -7.17 16.15
CA LEU A 5 8.87 -6.98 14.90
C LEU A 5 8.04 -6.03 14.02
N PRO A 6 8.69 -5.09 13.30
CA PRO A 6 7.99 -4.17 12.43
C PRO A 6 7.20 -4.92 11.35
N ALA A 7 6.06 -4.36 10.94
CA ALA A 7 5.27 -4.92 9.85
C ALA A 7 6.06 -4.83 8.55
N GLU A 8 6.30 -5.98 7.91
CA GLU A 8 6.96 -6.05 6.61
C GLU A 8 5.97 -5.68 5.51
N VAL A 9 6.37 -4.74 4.64
CA VAL A 9 5.58 -4.25 3.51
C VAL A 9 6.40 -4.44 2.24
N GLU A 10 5.90 -5.30 1.35
CA GLU A 10 6.43 -5.47 0.01
C GLU A 10 5.71 -4.51 -0.94
N ILE A 11 6.47 -3.67 -1.64
CA ILE A 11 5.96 -2.70 -2.61
C ILE A 11 6.58 -3.01 -3.97
N ALA A 12 5.74 -3.13 -5.00
CA ALA A 12 6.17 -3.34 -6.37
C ALA A 12 5.54 -2.29 -7.30
N LEU A 13 6.37 -1.62 -8.10
CA LEU A 13 5.93 -0.75 -9.18
C LEU A 13 5.75 -1.59 -10.44
N GLY A 14 4.49 -1.83 -10.85
CA GLY A 14 4.18 -2.64 -12.03
C GLY A 14 4.15 -1.84 -13.33
N TYR A 15 3.78 -0.57 -13.25
CA TYR A 15 3.67 0.32 -14.40
C TYR A 15 3.98 1.75 -14.00
N ALA A 16 4.69 2.47 -14.87
CA ALA A 16 4.90 3.91 -14.74
C ALA A 16 4.80 4.54 -16.12
N HIS A 17 4.05 5.64 -16.21
CA HIS A 17 3.88 6.38 -17.44
C HIS A 17 4.01 7.86 -17.18
N LEU A 18 4.98 8.47 -17.86
CA LEU A 18 5.21 9.90 -17.85
C LEU A 18 4.18 10.56 -18.76
N THR A 19 3.35 11.42 -18.17
CA THR A 19 2.30 12.11 -18.91
C THR A 19 2.75 13.49 -19.38
N HIS A 20 3.43 14.24 -18.52
CA HIS A 20 3.85 15.60 -18.78
C HIS A 20 5.17 15.90 -18.08
N VAL A 21 5.98 16.75 -18.72
CA VAL A 21 7.16 17.37 -18.14
C VAL A 21 7.02 18.87 -18.33
N VAL A 22 7.11 19.62 -17.25
CA VAL A 22 7.22 21.07 -17.26
C VAL A 22 8.66 21.40 -16.91
N GLU A 23 9.47 21.63 -17.95
CA GLU A 23 10.92 21.76 -17.83
C GLU A 23 11.35 22.97 -16.99
N VAL A 24 10.68 24.10 -17.17
CA VAL A 24 10.98 25.35 -16.44
C VAL A 24 10.64 25.25 -14.96
N GLU A 25 9.60 24.50 -14.61
CA GLU A 25 9.18 24.25 -13.23
C GLU A 25 9.84 23.00 -12.62
N MET A 26 10.69 22.31 -13.40
CA MET A 26 11.33 21.05 -13.04
C MET A 26 10.32 20.02 -12.49
N THR A 27 9.09 20.03 -13.02
CA THR A 27 7.98 19.22 -12.51
C THR A 27 7.60 18.17 -13.54
N HIS A 28 7.36 16.94 -13.09
CA HIS A 28 6.90 15.85 -13.92
C HIS A 28 5.66 15.17 -13.34
N ASN A 29 4.74 14.75 -14.21
CA ASN A 29 3.51 14.06 -13.82
C ASN A 29 3.56 12.61 -14.26
N HIS A 30 3.42 11.68 -13.32
CA HIS A 30 3.38 10.25 -13.59
C HIS A 30 2.05 9.63 -13.17
N VAL A 31 1.56 8.71 -14.00
CA VAL A 31 0.59 7.71 -13.58
C VAL A 31 1.36 6.45 -13.23
N VAL A 32 1.21 5.97 -11.99
CA VAL A 32 1.91 4.79 -11.48
C VAL A 32 0.92 3.72 -11.02
N GLY A 33 1.20 2.47 -11.40
CA GLY A 33 0.50 1.29 -10.90
C GLY A 33 1.34 0.61 -9.82
N LEU A 34 0.89 0.71 -8.57
CA LEU A 34 1.58 0.13 -7.40
C LEU A 34 0.80 -1.08 -6.88
N SER A 35 1.54 -2.15 -6.59
CA SER A 35 1.06 -3.32 -5.87
C SER A 35 1.72 -3.35 -4.50
N MET A 36 0.91 -3.52 -3.45
CA MET A 36 1.41 -3.61 -2.07
C MET A 36 0.91 -4.89 -1.42
N LYS A 37 1.80 -5.53 -0.66
CA LYS A 37 1.49 -6.72 0.13
C LYS A 37 2.10 -6.56 1.51
N TRP A 38 1.29 -6.75 2.54
CA TRP A 38 1.72 -6.71 3.93
C TRP A 38 1.08 -7.86 4.70
N ARG A 39 1.65 -8.17 5.87
CA ARG A 39 1.11 -9.20 6.78
C ARG A 39 0.75 -8.54 8.10
N ASP A 40 -0.53 -8.58 8.46
CA ASP A 40 -1.01 -8.18 9.79
C ASP A 40 -1.13 -9.42 10.70
N PRO A 41 -0.27 -9.57 11.73
CA PRO A 41 -0.33 -10.72 12.63
C PRO A 41 -1.62 -10.83 13.43
N ARG A 42 -2.33 -9.70 13.64
CA ARG A 42 -3.60 -9.66 14.41
C ARG A 42 -4.74 -10.32 13.65
N LEU A 43 -4.62 -10.44 12.34
CA LEU A 43 -5.59 -11.09 11.46
C LEU A 43 -5.22 -12.55 11.17
N ALA A 44 -4.31 -13.17 11.93
CA ALA A 44 -4.01 -14.59 11.78
C ALA A 44 -5.05 -15.46 12.51
N TRP A 45 -5.62 -16.46 11.83
CA TRP A 45 -6.49 -17.47 12.43
C TRP A 45 -6.13 -18.89 11.97
N ASN A 46 -6.60 -19.91 12.69
CA ASN A 46 -6.51 -21.30 12.26
C ASN A 46 -7.73 -21.66 11.39
N PRO A 47 -7.57 -21.94 10.08
CA PRO A 47 -8.68 -22.26 9.18
C PRO A 47 -9.55 -23.44 9.66
N ALA A 48 -8.97 -24.43 10.35
CA ALA A 48 -9.71 -25.61 10.80
C ALA A 48 -10.81 -25.29 11.83
N GLN A 49 -10.67 -24.18 12.55
CA GLN A 49 -11.68 -23.71 13.52
C GLN A 49 -12.84 -22.97 12.85
N TYR A 50 -12.70 -22.60 11.56
CA TYR A 50 -13.65 -21.77 10.82
C TYR A 50 -13.99 -22.41 9.47
N GLY A 51 -14.29 -23.71 9.46
CA GLY A 51 -14.74 -24.41 8.24
C GLY A 51 -13.72 -24.42 7.09
N ASN A 52 -12.42 -24.38 7.40
CA ASN A 52 -11.32 -24.29 6.44
C ASN A 52 -11.29 -23.00 5.60
N ILE A 53 -11.89 -21.91 6.07
CA ILE A 53 -11.81 -20.60 5.41
C ILE A 53 -10.37 -20.07 5.49
N ARG A 54 -9.76 -19.78 4.34
CA ARG A 54 -8.37 -19.28 4.23
C ARG A 54 -8.27 -17.84 3.73
N TYR A 55 -9.34 -17.29 3.16
CA TYR A 55 -9.38 -15.95 2.58
C TYR A 55 -10.68 -15.26 2.98
N LEU A 56 -10.60 -13.96 3.20
CA LEU A 56 -11.72 -13.09 3.53
C LEU A 56 -11.64 -11.84 2.66
N TYR A 57 -12.80 -11.35 2.22
CA TYR A 57 -12.91 -10.04 1.58
C TYR A 57 -13.40 -9.06 2.64
N ILE A 58 -12.58 -8.06 2.93
CA ILE A 58 -12.83 -7.05 3.97
C ILE A 58 -12.73 -5.68 3.32
N ASN A 59 -13.57 -4.74 3.77
CA ASN A 59 -13.47 -3.36 3.32
C ASN A 59 -12.17 -2.74 3.86
N SER A 60 -11.42 -2.05 2.99
CA SER A 60 -10.17 -1.37 3.34
C SER A 60 -10.28 -0.44 4.54
N ASN A 61 -11.44 0.19 4.74
CA ASN A 61 -11.67 1.18 5.79
C ASN A 61 -11.77 0.55 7.19
N GLN A 62 -11.82 -0.78 7.29
CA GLN A 62 -11.89 -1.52 8.55
C GLN A 62 -10.55 -2.11 8.97
N LEU A 63 -9.53 -2.00 8.13
CA LEU A 63 -8.20 -2.55 8.36
C LEU A 63 -7.17 -1.44 8.38
N TRP A 64 -6.10 -1.67 9.14
CA TRP A 64 -4.89 -0.87 8.97
C TRP A 64 -4.23 -1.25 7.64
N ILE A 65 -3.96 -0.24 6.82
CA ILE A 65 -3.25 -0.35 5.55
C ILE A 65 -2.04 0.58 5.64
N PRO A 66 -0.83 0.14 5.22
CA PRO A 66 0.33 1.01 5.19
C PRO A 66 0.05 2.27 4.36
N GLU A 67 0.25 3.44 4.95
CA GLU A 67 0.20 4.69 4.20
C GLU A 67 1.48 4.85 3.37
N LEU A 68 1.31 5.15 2.08
CA LEU A 68 2.41 5.39 1.16
C LEU A 68 2.27 6.79 0.58
N SER A 69 3.36 7.56 0.64
CA SER A 69 3.47 8.85 -0.02
C SER A 69 4.71 8.88 -0.89
N ALA A 70 4.60 9.49 -2.07
CA ALA A 70 5.76 9.73 -2.92
C ALA A 70 6.65 10.79 -2.27
N CYS A 71 7.93 10.48 -2.11
CA CYS A 71 8.93 11.45 -1.68
C CYS A 71 9.04 12.56 -2.74
N GLU A 72 9.29 13.79 -2.31
CA GLU A 72 9.47 14.94 -3.22
C GLU A 72 8.30 15.14 -4.21
N SER A 73 7.08 14.89 -3.77
CA SER A 73 5.88 15.10 -4.60
C SER A 73 5.23 16.46 -4.32
N LEU A 74 4.92 17.19 -5.38
CA LEU A 74 4.09 18.39 -5.32
C LEU A 74 2.61 17.97 -5.27
N THR A 75 2.12 17.52 -4.11
CA THR A 75 0.70 17.19 -3.92
C THR A 75 -0.12 18.42 -3.57
N ASN A 76 -0.86 18.98 -4.53
CA ASN A 76 -2.03 19.79 -4.22
C ASN A 76 -3.20 18.84 -3.89
N LYS A 77 -3.43 18.59 -2.59
CA LYS A 77 -4.69 17.95 -2.15
C LYS A 77 -5.83 18.92 -2.48
N LYS A 78 -6.60 18.67 -3.55
CA LYS A 78 -7.89 19.33 -3.72
C LYS A 78 -8.80 18.80 -2.61
N THR A 79 -9.04 19.66 -1.62
CA THR A 79 -10.05 19.54 -0.56
C THR A 79 -11.45 19.45 -1.15
#